data_AF-A0A5B6UXC5-F1
#
_entry.id   AF-A0A5B6UXC5-F1
#
_cell.length_a   1.000
_cell.length_b   1.000
_cell.length_c   1.000
_cell.angle_alpha   90.00
_cell.angle_beta   90.00
_cell.angle_gamma   90.00
#
_symmetry.space_group_name_H-M   'P 1'
#
loop_
_entity.id
_entity.type
_entity.pdbx_description
1 polymer ?
#
loop_
_entity_poly.entity_id
_entity_poly.type
_entity_poly.pdbx_seq_one_letter_code
_entity_poly.pdbx_strand_id
1 'polypeptide(L)'
;MAPHEALYGRKCRTPLYCTELSKKKLHRVDLVRETEEKVKVIRDSLKTASDHQKSYADLKRKEIEFQVGDKVFLKVSPWKKVIRFGRKGKLSPQFFGPYEIIERIGPVTYRLPVPPELDQIHNVFHVSMLRWYRSDPSHPDITYSKEPIKILARETKELRNKKVALVKFLWERHGIEEATWEPEATMRK
;
A
#
# COMPACT_ATOMS: atom_id res chain seq x y z
N MET A 1 13.21 -22.34 -14.29
CA MET A 1 14.65 -22.12 -14.50
C MET A 1 15.27 -21.83 -13.14
N ALA A 2 16.36 -22.50 -12.77
CA ALA A 2 16.97 -22.29 -11.45
C ALA A 2 17.72 -20.94 -11.42
N PRO A 3 17.72 -20.19 -10.29
CA PRO A 3 18.41 -18.91 -10.20
C PRO A 3 19.91 -18.97 -10.59
N HIS A 4 20.60 -20.06 -10.23
CA HIS A 4 22.00 -20.27 -10.62
C HIS A 4 22.20 -20.43 -12.14
N GLU A 5 21.30 -21.13 -12.83
CA GLU A 5 21.36 -21.29 -14.29
C GLU A 5 21.16 -19.96 -15.01
N ALA A 6 20.27 -19.12 -14.48
CA ALA A 6 20.04 -17.76 -14.98
C ALA A 6 21.25 -16.85 -14.79
N LEU A 7 21.95 -16.98 -13.65
CA LEU A 7 23.09 -16.12 -13.32
C LEU A 7 24.39 -16.54 -14.02
N TYR A 8 24.66 -17.85 -14.12
CA TYR A 8 25.96 -18.37 -14.57
C TYR A 8 25.93 -19.04 -15.94
N GLY A 9 24.75 -19.17 -16.58
CA GLY A 9 24.60 -19.83 -17.88
C GLY A 9 24.98 -21.31 -17.87
N ARG A 10 25.15 -21.91 -16.68
CA ARG A 10 25.57 -23.29 -16.46
C ARG A 10 24.65 -23.94 -15.44
N LYS A 11 24.35 -25.22 -15.66
CA LYS A 11 23.59 -26.03 -14.69
C LYS A 11 24.36 -26.10 -13.36
N CYS A 12 23.63 -26.05 -12.24
CA CYS A 12 24.24 -26.26 -10.92
C CYS A 12 24.99 -27.60 -10.92
N ARG A 13 26.22 -27.63 -10.37
CA ARG A 13 26.88 -28.89 -10.03
C ARG A 13 26.15 -29.51 -8.83
N THR A 14 25.16 -30.36 -9.12
CA THR A 14 24.55 -31.24 -8.13
C THR A 14 25.38 -32.52 -7.97
N PRO A 15 25.26 -33.26 -6.85
CA PRO A 15 25.92 -34.56 -6.67
C PRO A 15 25.61 -35.58 -7.79
N LEU A 16 24.56 -35.32 -8.58
CA LEU A 16 24.17 -36.09 -9.76
C LEU A 16 25.16 -35.92 -10.93
N TYR A 17 25.87 -34.78 -11.03
CA TYR A 17 26.78 -34.43 -12.12
C TYR A 17 28.27 -34.63 -11.75
N CYS A 18 28.63 -35.80 -11.22
CA CYS A 18 30.04 -36.18 -11.02
C CYS A 18 30.55 -37.00 -12.23
N THR A 19 30.93 -36.40 -13.35
CA THR A 19 31.24 -37.15 -14.58
C THR A 19 32.53 -37.99 -14.54
N GLU A 20 33.32 -37.97 -13.48
CA GLU A 20 34.61 -38.67 -13.44
C GLU A 20 34.65 -39.74 -12.35
N LEU A 21 34.58 -41.02 -12.76
CA LEU A 21 35.42 -42.16 -12.35
C LEU A 21 34.72 -43.54 -12.56
N SER A 22 35.57 -44.55 -12.81
CA SER A 22 35.42 -45.81 -13.53
C SER A 22 34.34 -46.85 -13.12
N LYS A 23 33.94 -47.69 -14.10
CA LYS A 23 33.24 -48.99 -14.05
C LYS A 23 31.90 -49.13 -13.29
N LYS A 24 31.49 -48.19 -12.43
CA LYS A 24 30.12 -48.08 -11.89
C LYS A 24 29.09 -47.53 -12.90
N LYS A 25 29.46 -47.39 -14.18
CA LYS A 25 28.69 -46.65 -15.21
C LYS A 25 27.28 -47.20 -15.46
N LEU A 26 27.08 -48.51 -15.53
CA LEU A 26 25.76 -49.09 -15.87
C LEU A 26 24.75 -48.90 -14.74
N HIS A 27 25.06 -49.36 -13.53
CA HIS A 27 24.21 -49.19 -12.35
C HIS A 27 23.95 -47.69 -12.05
N ARG A 28 24.91 -46.82 -12.36
CA ARG A 28 24.77 -45.37 -12.22
C ARG A 28 23.85 -44.73 -13.26
N VAL A 29 23.84 -45.20 -14.50
CA VAL A 29 22.95 -44.67 -15.55
C VAL A 29 21.49 -45.01 -15.23
N ASP A 30 21.23 -46.22 -14.73
CA ASP A 30 19.90 -46.62 -14.28
C ASP A 30 19.43 -45.79 -13.08
N LEU A 31 20.29 -45.61 -12.06
CA LEU A 31 20.00 -44.74 -10.91
C LEU A 31 19.76 -43.27 -11.32
N VAL A 32 20.54 -42.75 -12.28
CA VAL A 32 20.34 -41.39 -12.80
C VAL A 32 18.97 -41.28 -13.48
N ARG A 33 18.61 -42.25 -14.33
CA ARG A 33 17.29 -42.27 -15.00
C ARG A 33 16.14 -42.33 -14.00
N GLU A 34 16.24 -43.21 -13.00
CA GLU A 34 15.25 -43.30 -11.91
C GLU A 34 15.13 -41.99 -11.11
N THR A 35 16.26 -41.32 -10.85
CA THR A 35 16.22 -40.02 -10.15
C THR A 35 15.65 -38.91 -11.02
N GLU A 36 15.90 -38.91 -12.33
CA GLU A 36 15.33 -37.95 -13.27
C GLU A 36 13.81 -38.13 -13.38
N GLU A 37 13.33 -39.37 -13.44
CA GLU A 37 11.91 -39.70 -13.39
C GLU A 37 11.27 -39.20 -12.09
N LYS A 38 11.89 -39.44 -10.93
CA LYS A 38 11.41 -38.94 -9.63
C LYS A 38 11.41 -37.41 -9.57
N VAL A 39 12.45 -36.74 -10.08
CA VAL A 39 12.51 -35.27 -10.14
C VAL A 39 11.41 -34.71 -11.04
N LYS A 40 11.09 -35.39 -12.15
CA LYS A 40 9.99 -35.01 -13.02
C LYS A 40 8.66 -35.08 -12.26
N VAL A 41 8.40 -36.17 -11.55
CA VAL A 41 7.20 -36.32 -10.70
C VAL A 41 7.13 -35.23 -9.62
N ILE A 42 8.25 -34.88 -8.98
CA ILE A 42 8.30 -33.80 -7.98
C ILE A 42 7.99 -32.43 -8.60
N ARG A 43 8.50 -32.16 -9.81
CA ARG A 43 8.21 -30.90 -10.51
C ARG A 43 6.74 -30.81 -10.91
N ASP A 44 6.18 -31.90 -11.41
CA ASP A 44 4.78 -31.97 -11.80
C ASP A 44 3.86 -31.80 -10.58
N SER A 45 4.18 -32.43 -9.45
CA SER A 45 3.41 -32.27 -8.21
C SER A 45 3.52 -30.86 -7.63
N LEU A 46 4.71 -30.24 -7.66
CA LEU A 46 4.90 -28.84 -7.26
C LEU A 46 4.11 -27.88 -8.15
N LYS A 47 4.09 -28.13 -9.46
CA LYS A 47 3.33 -27.34 -10.42
C LYS A 47 1.83 -27.44 -10.13
N THR A 48 1.31 -28.65 -9.98
CA THR A 48 -0.10 -28.89 -9.62
C THR A 48 -0.47 -28.20 -8.30
N ALA A 49 0.39 -28.29 -7.28
CA ALA A 49 0.15 -27.61 -6.01
C ALA A 49 0.14 -26.07 -6.15
N SER A 50 1.07 -25.51 -6.93
CA SER A 50 1.11 -24.07 -7.24
C SER A 50 -0.13 -23.63 -8.02
N ASP A 51 -0.58 -24.43 -8.99
CA ASP A 51 -1.77 -24.14 -9.80
C ASP A 51 -3.03 -24.20 -8.93
N HIS A 52 -3.14 -25.16 -8.01
CA HIS A 52 -4.23 -25.22 -7.03
C HIS A 52 -4.24 -23.98 -6.13
N GLN A 53 -3.09 -23.59 -5.57
CA GLN A 53 -2.98 -22.36 -4.76
C GLN A 53 -3.42 -21.13 -5.53
N LYS A 54 -3.00 -21.02 -6.80
CA LYS A 54 -3.38 -19.93 -7.69
C LYS A 54 -4.90 -19.92 -7.94
N SER A 55 -5.49 -21.06 -8.29
CA SER A 55 -6.94 -21.15 -8.51
C SER A 55 -7.75 -20.74 -7.28
N TYR A 56 -7.33 -21.16 -6.08
CA TYR A 56 -8.02 -20.79 -4.84
C TYR A 56 -7.87 -19.31 -4.50
N ALA A 57 -6.70 -18.72 -4.76
CA ALA A 57 -6.45 -17.31 -4.53
C ALA A 57 -7.24 -16.43 -5.51
N ASP A 58 -7.21 -16.77 -6.80
CA ASP A 58 -7.78 -15.93 -7.85
C ASP A 58 -9.31 -15.97 -7.87
N LEU A 59 -9.96 -17.08 -7.50
CA LEU A 59 -11.43 -17.18 -7.37
C LEU A 59 -12.04 -16.12 -6.43
N LYS A 60 -11.27 -15.61 -5.46
CA LYS A 60 -11.73 -14.61 -4.49
C LYS A 60 -11.28 -13.18 -4.83
N ARG A 61 -10.48 -12.99 -5.88
CA ARG A 61 -10.03 -11.67 -6.32
C ARG A 61 -11.05 -11.09 -7.31
N LYS A 62 -11.46 -9.85 -7.08
CA LYS A 62 -12.19 -9.07 -8.07
C LYS A 62 -11.17 -8.27 -8.86
N GLU A 63 -11.23 -8.34 -10.18
CA GLU A 63 -10.52 -7.40 -11.04
C GLU A 63 -11.15 -6.03 -10.84
N ILE A 64 -10.43 -5.16 -10.14
CA ILE A 64 -10.83 -3.77 -9.97
C ILE A 64 -10.13 -3.02 -11.09
N GLU A 65 -10.90 -2.54 -12.04
CA GLU A 65 -10.42 -1.65 -13.09
C GLU A 65 -11.04 -0.27 -12.88
N PHE A 66 -10.28 0.76 -13.25
CA PHE A 66 -10.76 2.13 -13.23
C PHE A 66 -10.54 2.77 -14.60
N GLN A 67 -11.39 3.70 -14.96
CA GLN A 67 -11.28 4.51 -16.16
C GLN A 67 -10.75 5.91 -15.82
N VAL A 68 -10.24 6.58 -16.85
CA VAL A 68 -9.85 7.99 -16.74
C VAL A 68 -11.11 8.81 -16.46
N GLY A 69 -11.07 9.68 -15.46
CA GLY A 69 -12.22 10.45 -14.98
C GLY A 69 -13.01 9.80 -13.82
N ASP A 70 -12.75 8.53 -13.48
CA ASP A 70 -13.36 7.92 -12.30
C ASP A 70 -12.84 8.58 -11.02
N LYS A 71 -13.75 8.83 -10.07
CA LYS A 71 -13.41 9.33 -8.73
C LYS A 71 -13.01 8.16 -7.83
N VAL A 72 -11.84 8.27 -7.22
CA VAL A 72 -11.29 7.25 -6.33
C VAL A 72 -10.74 7.87 -5.06
N PHE A 73 -10.87 7.14 -3.96
CA PHE A 73 -10.20 7.42 -2.71
C PHE A 73 -8.78 6.85 -2.71
N LEU A 74 -7.81 7.65 -2.31
CA LEU A 74 -6.43 7.21 -2.12
C LEU A 74 -6.22 6.71 -0.68
N LYS A 75 -5.83 5.45 -0.55
CA LYS A 75 -5.39 4.87 0.72
C LYS A 75 -3.97 5.32 1.04
N VAL A 76 -3.82 6.13 2.08
CA VAL A 76 -2.50 6.47 2.59
C VAL A 76 -2.32 5.70 3.89
N SER A 77 -1.42 4.71 3.87
CA SER A 77 -0.96 4.12 5.14
C SER A 77 -0.27 5.21 5.96
N PRO A 78 -0.44 5.26 7.28
CA PRO A 78 0.26 6.21 8.12
C PRO A 78 1.77 5.93 8.05
N TRP A 79 2.46 6.55 7.09
CA TRP A 79 3.91 6.53 7.07
C TRP A 79 4.36 7.32 8.29
N LYS A 80 5.33 6.75 9.00
CA LYS A 80 5.72 7.11 10.38
C LYS A 80 6.03 8.61 10.57
N LYS A 81 6.21 9.38 9.49
CA LYS A 81 6.50 10.83 9.50
C LYS A 81 5.89 11.67 8.37
N VAL A 82 5.43 11.09 7.25
CA VAL A 82 5.28 11.88 6.01
C VAL A 82 3.93 12.57 5.92
N ILE A 83 2.79 11.91 6.21
CA ILE A 83 1.47 12.47 5.89
C ILE A 83 0.44 12.13 6.96
N ARG A 84 -0.07 13.18 7.63
CA ARG A 84 -1.27 13.11 8.48
C ARG A 84 -2.03 14.42 8.31
N PHE A 85 -3.10 14.43 7.51
CA PHE A 85 -4.02 15.58 7.46
C PHE A 85 -4.65 15.78 8.84
N GLY A 86 -4.32 16.89 9.50
CA GLY A 86 -5.06 17.54 10.60
C GLY A 86 -5.31 16.75 11.89
N ARG A 87 -5.63 15.45 11.84
CA ARG A 87 -6.01 14.59 12.95
C ARG A 87 -4.88 13.61 13.27
N LYS A 88 -4.29 13.77 14.45
CA LYS A 88 -3.29 12.83 14.99
C LYS A 88 -4.01 11.78 15.86
N GLY A 89 -3.70 10.50 15.65
CA GLY A 89 -4.14 9.40 16.52
C GLY A 89 -5.18 8.48 15.89
N LYS A 90 -5.94 7.75 16.73
CA LYS A 90 -6.86 6.66 16.35
C LYS A 90 -8.00 7.07 15.40
N LEU A 91 -8.27 8.37 15.27
CA LEU A 91 -9.36 8.96 14.46
C LEU A 91 -8.88 9.64 13.17
N SER A 92 -7.64 9.40 12.72
CA SER A 92 -7.18 9.90 11.42
C SER A 92 -7.87 9.14 10.28
N PRO A 93 -8.38 9.82 9.24
CA PRO A 93 -8.93 9.15 8.08
C PRO A 93 -7.86 8.29 7.40
N GLN A 94 -8.22 7.06 7.03
CA GLN A 94 -7.34 6.12 6.33
C GLN A 94 -7.29 6.39 4.81
N PHE A 95 -8.33 7.08 4.30
CA PHE A 95 -8.52 7.38 2.90
C PHE A 95 -8.62 8.89 2.70
N PHE A 96 -8.00 9.37 1.63
CA PHE A 96 -7.94 10.76 1.23
C PHE A 96 -8.74 10.96 -0.03
N GLY A 97 -9.55 12.04 -0.04
CA GLY A 97 -10.18 12.73 -1.17
C GLY A 97 -10.82 11.88 -2.28
N PRO A 98 -11.94 12.30 -2.87
CA PRO A 98 -12.22 11.88 -4.24
C PRO A 98 -11.18 12.52 -5.16
N TYR A 99 -10.25 11.73 -5.68
CA TYR A 99 -9.34 12.14 -6.75
C TYR A 99 -9.84 11.57 -8.06
N GLU A 100 -9.82 12.40 -9.10
CA GLU A 100 -10.10 11.93 -10.45
C GLU A 100 -8.84 11.29 -11.04
N ILE A 101 -9.00 10.14 -11.69
CA ILE A 101 -7.90 9.49 -12.39
C ILE A 101 -7.56 10.29 -13.63
N ILE A 102 -6.32 10.78 -13.71
CA ILE A 102 -5.80 11.54 -14.87
C ILE A 102 -5.43 10.59 -16.00
N GLU A 103 -4.72 9.51 -15.66
CA GLU A 103 -4.10 8.64 -16.65
C GLU A 103 -3.96 7.21 -16.12
N ARG A 104 -4.15 6.22 -16.99
CA ARG A 104 -3.82 4.81 -16.71
C ARG A 104 -2.46 4.49 -17.33
N ILE A 105 -1.43 4.40 -16.49
CA ILE A 105 -0.04 4.12 -16.91
C ILE A 105 0.15 2.63 -17.24
N GLY A 106 -0.57 1.76 -16.52
CA GLY A 106 -0.51 0.32 -16.73
C GLY A 106 -1.80 -0.38 -16.29
N PRO A 107 -1.88 -1.71 -16.48
CA PRO A 107 -3.09 -2.47 -16.14
C PRO A 107 -3.50 -2.27 -14.67
N VAL A 108 -2.53 -2.08 -13.78
CA VAL A 108 -2.73 -1.99 -12.32
C VAL A 108 -2.27 -0.65 -11.74
N THR A 109 -1.88 0.31 -12.59
CA THR A 109 -1.15 1.51 -12.16
C THR A 109 -1.78 2.76 -12.76
N TYR A 110 -2.18 3.70 -11.89
CA TYR A 110 -2.94 4.88 -12.23
C TYR A 110 -2.28 6.14 -11.70
N ARG A 111 -2.43 7.24 -12.43
CA ARG A 111 -1.92 8.57 -12.05
C ARG A 111 -3.06 9.42 -11.49
N LEU A 112 -2.81 10.04 -10.34
CA LEU A 112 -3.76 10.90 -9.63
C LEU A 112 -3.19 12.30 -9.43
N PRO A 113 -4.03 13.35 -9.35
CA PRO A 113 -3.61 14.67 -8.91
C PRO A 113 -3.35 14.62 -7.40
N VAL A 114 -2.09 14.48 -7.03
CA VAL A 114 -1.66 14.53 -5.64
C VAL A 114 -1.63 16.00 -5.21
N PRO A 115 -2.28 16.38 -4.09
CA PRO A 115 -2.30 17.76 -3.63
C PRO A 115 -0.92 18.16 -3.10
N PRO A 116 -0.61 19.47 -3.07
CA PRO A 116 0.72 19.96 -2.72
C PRO A 116 1.17 19.58 -1.30
N GLU A 117 0.24 19.27 -0.39
CA GLU A 117 0.62 18.77 0.95
C GLU A 117 1.35 17.42 0.90
N LEU A 118 1.27 16.71 -0.23
CA LEU A 118 1.82 15.39 -0.46
C LEU A 118 2.92 15.39 -1.53
N ASP A 119 3.57 16.53 -1.82
CA ASP A 119 4.59 16.68 -2.88
C ASP A 119 5.77 15.69 -2.78
N GLN A 120 6.00 15.10 -1.61
CA GLN A 120 7.02 14.05 -1.43
C GLN A 120 6.60 12.68 -1.99
N ILE A 121 5.31 12.48 -2.29
CA ILE A 121 4.76 11.24 -2.84
C ILE A 121 4.63 11.34 -4.35
N HIS A 122 5.12 10.32 -5.04
CA HIS A 122 4.89 10.17 -6.48
C HIS A 122 3.39 10.03 -6.78
N ASN A 123 2.94 10.72 -7.83
CA ASN A 123 1.55 10.77 -8.27
C ASN A 123 1.05 9.49 -8.96
N VAL A 124 1.79 8.39 -8.85
CA VAL A 124 1.52 7.11 -9.50
C VAL A 124 1.25 6.06 -8.45
N PHE A 125 0.05 5.47 -8.49
CA PHE A 125 -0.45 4.56 -7.47
C PHE A 125 -0.89 3.21 -8.06
N HIS A 126 -0.66 2.15 -7.29
CA HIS A 126 -1.15 0.81 -7.60
C HIS A 126 -2.63 0.67 -7.24
N VAL A 127 -3.41 -0.13 -7.99
CA VAL A 127 -4.86 -0.31 -7.82
C VAL A 127 -5.28 -0.68 -6.39
N SER A 128 -4.42 -1.39 -5.64
CA SER A 128 -4.69 -1.81 -4.26
C SER A 128 -4.72 -0.64 -3.27
N MET A 129 -4.17 0.51 -3.66
CA MET A 129 -4.22 1.75 -2.88
C MET A 129 -5.45 2.59 -3.23
N LEU A 130 -6.23 2.20 -4.24
CA LEU A 130 -7.39 2.95 -4.69
C LEU A 130 -8.68 2.27 -4.22
N ARG A 131 -9.70 3.07 -3.93
CA ARG A 131 -11.06 2.60 -3.69
C ARG A 131 -12.04 3.43 -4.49
N TRP A 132 -13.07 2.79 -5.03
CA TRP A 132 -14.19 3.47 -5.67
C TRP A 132 -14.78 4.54 -4.74
N TYR A 133 -14.94 5.75 -5.27
CA TYR A 133 -15.77 6.77 -4.66
C TYR A 133 -17.24 6.49 -5.02
N ARG A 134 -18.11 6.39 -4.01
CA ARG A 134 -19.56 6.32 -4.22
C ARG A 134 -20.13 7.67 -3.81
N SER A 135 -20.67 8.40 -4.78
CA SER A 135 -21.35 9.68 -4.55
C SER A 135 -22.62 9.42 -3.75
N ASP A 136 -22.51 9.51 -2.42
CA ASP A 136 -23.67 9.54 -1.54
C ASP A 136 -23.97 11.01 -1.25
N PRO A 137 -25.18 11.54 -1.53
CA PRO A 137 -25.52 12.93 -1.25
C PRO A 137 -25.40 13.32 0.23
N SER A 138 -25.24 12.34 1.14
CA SER A 138 -24.97 12.56 2.56
C SER A 138 -23.48 12.62 2.92
N HIS A 139 -22.55 12.46 1.97
CA HIS A 139 -21.11 12.50 2.29
C HIS A 139 -20.58 13.93 2.24
N PRO A 140 -20.28 14.56 3.39
CA PRO A 140 -19.56 15.82 3.41
C PRO A 140 -18.15 15.58 2.87
N ASP A 141 -17.75 16.37 1.86
CA ASP A 141 -16.43 16.31 1.25
C ASP A 141 -15.34 16.30 2.32
N ILE A 142 -14.60 15.18 2.39
CA ILE A 142 -13.62 14.93 3.45
C ILE A 142 -12.30 15.66 3.15
N THR A 143 -12.25 16.47 2.08
CA THR A 143 -11.17 17.39 1.73
C THR A 143 -11.21 18.60 2.70
N TYR A 144 -11.11 18.34 4.00
CA TYR A 144 -11.21 19.36 5.04
C TYR A 144 -9.86 20.07 5.21
N SER A 145 -9.69 21.24 4.58
CA SER A 145 -8.89 22.31 5.18
C SER A 145 -9.75 22.97 6.25
N LYS A 146 -9.54 22.59 7.52
CA LYS A 146 -10.14 23.33 8.65
C LYS A 146 -9.33 24.59 8.86
N GLU A 147 -9.68 25.66 8.16
CA GLU A 147 -9.18 26.98 8.52
C GLU A 147 -10.03 27.53 9.68
N PRO A 148 -9.41 27.99 10.78
CA PRO A 148 -10.15 28.58 11.89
C PRO A 148 -10.74 29.93 11.46
N ILE A 149 -12.04 30.14 11.69
CA ILE A 149 -12.69 31.41 11.32
C ILE A 149 -12.23 32.53 12.26
N LYS A 150 -12.26 32.27 13.56
CA LYS A 150 -12.05 33.30 14.58
C LYS A 150 -11.43 32.74 15.85
N ILE A 151 -10.54 33.52 16.46
CA ILE A 151 -10.05 33.28 17.82
C ILE A 151 -11.06 33.88 18.80
N LEU A 152 -11.59 33.07 19.70
CA LEU A 152 -12.56 33.49 20.70
C LEU A 152 -11.90 33.85 22.04
N ALA A 153 -10.88 33.10 22.46
CA ALA A 153 -10.25 33.28 23.76
C ALA A 153 -8.82 32.73 23.78
N ARG A 154 -8.01 33.24 24.71
CA ARG A 154 -6.68 32.72 25.03
C ARG A 154 -6.59 32.49 26.53
N GLU A 155 -6.10 31.32 26.93
CA GLU A 155 -5.91 30.96 28.33
C GLU A 155 -4.57 30.26 28.51
N THR A 156 -3.93 30.45 29.67
CA THR A 156 -2.72 29.70 30.02
C THR A 156 -3.07 28.71 31.12
N LYS A 157 -2.99 27.42 30.81
CA LYS A 157 -3.16 26.35 31.82
C LYS A 157 -1.81 26.04 32.47
N GLU A 158 -1.76 26.18 33.78
CA GLU A 158 -0.63 25.72 34.58
C GLU A 158 -0.83 24.25 34.97
N LEU A 159 0.06 23.39 34.51
CA LEU A 159 0.18 22.00 34.94
C LEU A 159 1.34 21.90 35.94
N ARG A 160 1.40 20.79 36.69
CA ARG A 160 2.40 20.54 37.75
C ARG A 160 3.85 20.91 37.36
N ASN A 161 4.24 20.70 36.10
CA ASN A 161 5.61 20.95 35.63
C ASN A 161 5.70 21.91 34.42
N LYS A 162 4.59 22.42 33.86
CA LYS A 162 4.60 23.19 32.60
C LYS A 162 3.44 24.17 32.52
N LYS A 163 3.66 25.32 31.89
CA LYS A 163 2.58 26.24 31.47
C LYS A 163 2.27 26.01 29.99
N VAL A 164 1.00 25.83 29.64
CA VAL A 164 0.53 25.59 28.26
C VAL A 164 -0.44 26.69 27.87
N ALA A 165 -0.07 27.50 26.88
CA ALA A 165 -0.97 28.46 26.25
C ALA A 165 -1.95 27.74 25.32
N LEU A 166 -3.24 27.92 25.57
CA LEU A 166 -4.36 27.39 24.80
C LEU A 166 -5.11 28.54 24.14
N VAL A 167 -5.54 28.32 22.91
CA VAL A 167 -6.34 29.27 22.14
C VAL A 167 -7.65 28.57 21.77
N LYS A 168 -8.77 29.23 22.07
CA LYS A 168 -10.10 28.76 21.67
C LYS A 168 -10.39 29.26 20.27
N PHE A 169 -10.54 28.33 19.34
CA PHE A 169 -10.92 28.64 17.96
C PHE A 169 -12.39 28.31 17.74
N LEU A 170 -13.05 29.16 16.97
CA LEU A 170 -14.34 28.88 16.35
C LEU A 170 -14.10 28.26 14.98
N TRP A 171 -14.76 27.13 14.75
CA TRP A 171 -14.73 26.36 13.52
C TRP A 171 -16.12 26.38 12.90
N GLU A 172 -16.21 26.61 11.59
CA GLU A 172 -17.43 26.31 10.84
C GLU A 172 -17.34 24.88 10.36
N ARG A 173 -18.37 24.08 10.67
CA ARG A 173 -18.51 22.75 10.12
C ARG A 173 -19.92 22.58 9.57
N HIS A 174 -20.07 22.75 8.26
CA HIS A 174 -21.35 22.48 7.57
C HIS A 174 -22.51 23.28 8.17
N GLY A 175 -22.28 24.57 8.49
CA GLY A 175 -23.25 25.44 9.16
C GLY A 175 -23.38 25.23 10.68
N ILE A 176 -22.62 24.30 11.27
CA ILE A 176 -22.54 24.11 12.72
C ILE A 176 -21.26 24.78 13.23
N GLU A 177 -21.44 25.80 14.06
CA GLU A 177 -20.34 26.46 14.76
C GLU A 177 -19.88 25.60 15.95
N GLU A 178 -18.68 25.04 15.87
CA GLU A 178 -18.04 24.28 16.96
C GLU A 178 -16.85 25.07 17.50
N ALA A 179 -16.67 25.13 18.82
CA ALA A 179 -15.52 25.79 19.43
C ALA A 179 -14.62 24.79 20.17
N THR A 180 -13.32 24.79 19.87
CA THR A 180 -12.35 23.85 20.49
C THR A 180 -11.11 24.59 20.99
N TRP A 181 -10.54 24.13 22.11
CA TRP A 181 -9.29 24.62 22.66
C TRP A 181 -8.11 23.85 22.05
N GLU A 182 -7.23 24.57 21.35
CA GLU A 182 -6.00 24.01 20.77
C GLU A 182 -4.75 24.69 21.36
N PRO A 183 -3.62 24.00 21.50
CA PRO A 183 -2.36 24.60 21.93
C PRO A 183 -1.89 25.69 20.95
N GLU A 184 -1.43 26.83 21.47
CA GLU A 184 -0.95 27.93 20.62
C GLU A 184 0.24 27.51 19.74
N ALA A 185 1.10 26.64 20.27
CA ALA A 185 2.29 26.14 19.59
C ALA A 185 1.99 25.31 18.33
N THR A 186 0.80 24.70 18.22
CA THR A 186 0.41 23.93 17.02
C THR A 186 -0.08 24.80 15.87
N MET A 187 -0.46 26.05 16.16
CA MET A 187 -1.10 26.96 15.19
C MET A 187 -0.18 28.10 14.71
N ARG A 188 0.94 28.37 15.40
CA ARG A 188 1.97 29.34 14.97
C ARG A 188 2.95 28.78 13.92
N LYS A 189 2.47 28.08 12.90
CA LYS A 189 3.33 27.57 11.82
C LYS A 189 3.13 28.32 10.52
#